data_AF-A0A9D9LFT7-F1
#
_entry.id   AF-A0A9D9LFT7-F1
#
_cell.length_a   1.000
_cell.length_b   1.000
_cell.length_c   1.000
_cell.angle_alpha   90.00
_cell.angle_beta   90.00
_cell.angle_gamma   90.00
#
_symmetry.space_group_name_H-M   'P 1'
#
loop_
_entity.id
_entity.type
_entity.pdbx_description
1 polymer ?
#
loop_
_entity_poly.entity_id
_entity_poly.type
_entity_poly.pdbx_seq_one_letter_code
_entity_poly.pdbx_strand_id
1 'polypeptide(L)'
;MVDRDLPGGYAGRILRVDLTSGKTWSQPWAPDDMRLFVGGAGLGAKILWDEVAAEVAWDHPENRLIMATGPLAGLPVWGTGGLSVVTRGAMTNGGTST
;
A
#
# COMPACT_ATOMS: atom_id res chain seq x y z
N MET A 1 -17.70 -14.37 -7.71
CA MET A 1 -17.36 -15.51 -6.85
C MET A 1 -16.31 -15.00 -5.88
N VAL A 2 -16.66 -14.76 -4.61
CA VAL A 2 -15.69 -14.27 -3.62
C VAL A 2 -14.78 -15.45 -3.28
N ASP A 3 -13.48 -15.25 -3.45
CA ASP A 3 -12.47 -16.25 -3.10
C ASP A 3 -12.62 -16.56 -1.60
N ARG A 4 -12.90 -17.82 -1.26
CA ARG A 4 -13.34 -18.21 0.09
C ARG A 4 -12.26 -18.03 1.16
N ASP A 5 -11.02 -17.79 0.75
CA ASP A 5 -9.86 -17.66 1.64
C ASP A 5 -9.46 -16.20 1.95
N LEU A 6 -10.07 -15.21 1.27
CA LEU A 6 -9.82 -13.78 1.50
C LEU A 6 -10.57 -13.28 2.75
N PRO A 7 -9.90 -12.55 3.67
CA PRO A 7 -10.58 -11.84 4.74
C PRO A 7 -11.60 -10.83 4.16
N GLY A 8 -12.70 -10.61 4.87
CA GLY A 8 -13.71 -9.63 4.46
C GLY A 8 -13.17 -8.19 4.46
N GLY A 9 -13.73 -7.34 3.59
CA GLY A 9 -13.37 -5.91 3.49
C GLY A 9 -12.19 -5.60 2.55
N TYR A 10 -11.56 -6.62 1.96
CA TYR A 10 -10.44 -6.42 1.04
C TYR A 10 -10.83 -6.66 -0.42
N ALA A 11 -10.27 -5.85 -1.32
CA ALA A 11 -10.36 -6.08 -2.76
C ALA A 11 -9.48 -7.26 -3.24
N GLY A 12 -8.55 -7.74 -2.40
CA GLY A 12 -7.68 -8.88 -2.70
C GLY A 12 -6.50 -8.59 -3.63
N ARG A 13 -6.37 -7.36 -4.13
CA ARG A 13 -5.42 -7.01 -5.19
C ARG A 13 -4.85 -5.61 -4.99
N ILE A 14 -3.63 -5.40 -5.45
CA ILE A 14 -2.91 -4.13 -5.45
C ILE A 14 -2.71 -3.72 -6.91
N LEU A 15 -3.06 -2.48 -7.25
CA LEU A 15 -2.70 -1.89 -8.54
C LEU A 15 -1.26 -1.42 -8.48
N ARG A 16 -0.45 -1.87 -9.45
CA ARG A 16 0.94 -1.48 -9.60
C ARG A 16 1.07 -0.64 -10.86
N VAL A 17 1.83 0.45 -10.75
CA VAL A 17 2.05 1.41 -11.82
C VAL A 17 3.54 1.73 -11.87
N ASP A 18 4.16 1.50 -13.02
CA ASP A 18 5.50 1.96 -13.35
C ASP A 18 5.37 3.21 -14.23
N LEU A 19 5.78 4.36 -13.69
CA LEU A 19 5.69 5.65 -14.40
C LEU A 19 6.81 5.84 -15.42
N THR A 20 7.93 5.14 -15.27
CA THR A 20 9.05 5.19 -16.22
C THR A 20 8.68 4.44 -17.50
N SER A 21 8.10 3.25 -17.37
CA SER A 21 7.70 2.44 -18.53
C SER A 21 6.25 2.65 -18.97
N GLY A 22 5.42 3.32 -18.15
CA GLY A 22 3.98 3.47 -18.37
C GLY A 22 3.17 2.18 -18.16
N LYS A 23 3.76 1.13 -17.54
CA LYS A 23 3.11 -0.18 -17.39
C LYS A 23 2.21 -0.19 -16.16
N THR A 24 1.04 -0.82 -16.28
CA THR A 24 0.16 -1.12 -15.16
C THR A 24 -0.13 -2.61 -15.08
N TRP A 25 -0.24 -3.15 -13.87
CA TRP A 25 -0.67 -4.52 -13.66
C TRP A 25 -1.32 -4.69 -12.29
N SER A 26 -2.09 -5.76 -12.15
CA SER A 26 -2.74 -6.10 -10.90
C SER A 26 -2.01 -7.24 -10.22
N GLN A 27 -1.53 -6.99 -9.00
CA GLN A 27 -0.82 -7.95 -8.17
C GLN A 27 -1.77 -8.54 -7.11
N PRO A 28 -1.86 -9.86 -6.95
CA PRO A 28 -2.57 -10.47 -5.83
C PRO A 28 -1.97 -10.02 -4.49
N TRP A 29 -2.82 -9.77 -3.50
CA TRP A 29 -2.38 -9.53 -2.12
C TRP A 29 -2.64 -10.79 -1.30
N ALA A 30 -1.60 -11.29 -0.63
CA ALA A 30 -1.69 -12.51 0.16
C ALA A 30 -2.65 -12.33 1.36
N PRO A 31 -3.55 -13.29 1.63
CA PRO A 31 -4.46 -13.25 2.78
C PRO A 31 -3.75 -13.09 4.14
N ASP A 32 -2.56 -13.67 4.29
CA ASP A 32 -1.80 -13.58 5.54
C ASP A 32 -1.24 -12.18 5.78
N ASP A 33 -0.76 -11.52 4.71
CA ASP A 33 -0.35 -10.12 4.77
C ASP A 33 -1.54 -9.20 5.10
N MET A 34 -2.74 -9.49 4.59
CA MET A 34 -3.94 -8.73 4.95
C MET A 34 -4.24 -8.82 6.43
N ARG A 35 -4.11 -10.02 7.03
CA ARG A 35 -4.34 -10.23 8.45
C ARG A 35 -3.27 -9.57 9.31
N LEU A 36 -2.01 -9.62 8.88
CA LEU A 36 -0.87 -9.10 9.63
C LEU A 36 -0.76 -7.57 9.57
N PHE A 37 -0.96 -6.98 8.39
CA PHE A 37 -0.72 -5.56 8.15
C PHE A 37 -1.99 -4.72 8.06
N VAL A 38 -3.17 -5.35 8.00
CA VAL A 38 -4.51 -4.73 8.02
C VAL A 38 -4.84 -3.82 6.83
N GLY A 39 -3.88 -3.11 6.23
CA GLY A 39 -4.12 -2.12 5.19
C GLY A 39 -3.62 -0.73 5.59
N GLY A 40 -3.98 0.29 4.80
CA GLY A 40 -3.58 1.67 5.03
C GLY A 40 -2.07 1.82 5.22
N ALA A 41 -1.68 2.52 6.29
CA ALA A 41 -0.27 2.70 6.66
C ALA A 41 0.48 1.38 6.90
N GLY A 42 -0.18 0.33 7.39
CA GLY A 42 0.47 -0.98 7.63
C GLY A 42 0.87 -1.68 6.32
N LEU A 43 -0.03 -1.72 5.34
CA LEU A 43 0.30 -2.23 4.00
C LEU A 43 1.39 -1.38 3.34
N GLY A 44 1.29 -0.04 3.45
CA GLY A 44 2.30 0.84 2.88
C GLY A 44 3.67 0.68 3.53
N ALA A 45 3.74 0.52 4.85
CA ALA A 45 4.99 0.27 5.55
C ALA A 45 5.64 -1.04 5.11
N LYS A 46 4.85 -2.12 4.94
CA LYS A 46 5.33 -3.41 4.44
C LYS A 46 5.93 -3.28 3.04
N ILE A 47 5.22 -2.64 2.11
CA ILE A 47 5.71 -2.45 0.74
C ILE A 47 6.97 -1.60 0.74
N LEU A 48 7.00 -0.50 1.52
CA LEU A 48 8.16 0.36 1.62
C LEU A 48 9.38 -0.41 2.16
N TRP A 49 9.18 -1.22 3.21
CA TRP A 49 10.22 -2.04 3.82
C TRP A 49 10.78 -3.10 2.86
N ASP A 50 9.92 -3.78 2.11
CA ASP A 50 10.33 -4.87 1.23
C ASP A 50 10.99 -4.38 -0.07
N GLU A 51 10.60 -3.20 -0.57
CA GLU A 51 10.92 -2.77 -1.93
C GLU A 51 11.83 -1.54 -2.04
N VAL A 52 12.00 -0.77 -0.97
CA VAL A 52 12.83 0.45 -0.99
C VAL A 52 14.04 0.24 -0.09
N ALA A 53 15.20 0.07 -0.72
CA ALA A 53 16.46 -0.11 0.01
C ALA A 53 16.82 1.13 0.85
N ALA A 54 17.58 0.92 1.92
CA ALA A 54 17.89 1.96 2.90
C ALA A 54 18.68 3.14 2.33
N GLU A 55 19.40 2.91 1.23
CA GLU A 55 20.24 3.86 0.51
C GLU A 55 19.44 4.74 -0.47
N VAL A 56 18.22 4.34 -0.83
CA VAL A 56 17.37 5.05 -1.80
C VAL A 56 16.93 6.39 -1.25
N ALA A 57 17.32 7.50 -1.87
CA ALA A 57 16.89 8.84 -1.47
C ALA A 57 15.40 9.09 -1.80
N TRP A 58 14.80 10.08 -1.14
CA TRP A 58 13.38 10.43 -1.32
C TRP A 58 12.98 10.78 -2.76
N ASP A 59 13.90 11.32 -3.57
CA ASP A 59 13.71 11.75 -4.96
C ASP A 59 14.16 10.69 -5.98
N HIS A 60 14.68 9.56 -5.51
CA HIS A 60 15.18 8.51 -6.38
C HIS A 60 14.01 7.73 -7.06
N PRO A 61 14.13 7.32 -8.34
CA PRO A 61 13.06 6.60 -9.06
C PRO A 61 12.69 5.25 -8.44
N GLU A 62 13.56 4.66 -7.63
CA GLU A 62 13.27 3.42 -6.90
C GLU A 62 12.46 3.65 -5.61
N ASN A 63 12.26 4.90 -5.18
CA ASN A 63 11.31 5.20 -4.12
C ASN A 63 9.89 4.81 -4.58
N ARG A 64 9.02 4.49 -3.62
CA ARG A 64 7.63 4.09 -3.88
C ARG A 64 6.70 5.12 -3.29
N LEU A 65 5.72 5.56 -4.08
CA LEU A 65 4.56 6.31 -3.60
C LEU A 65 3.39 5.34 -3.48
N ILE A 66 2.98 5.05 -2.26
CA ILE A 66 1.99 4.00 -1.97
C ILE A 66 0.73 4.68 -1.46
N MET A 67 -0.37 4.47 -2.17
CA MET A 67 -1.71 4.88 -1.75
C MET A 67 -2.46 3.64 -1.29
N ALA A 68 -2.75 3.56 0.00
CA ALA A 68 -3.36 2.39 0.61
C ALA A 68 -4.54 2.77 1.49
N THR A 69 -5.58 1.94 1.46
CA THR A 69 -6.77 2.08 2.30
C THR A 69 -6.86 0.93 3.30
N GLY A 70 -7.60 1.14 4.39
CA GLY A 70 -7.97 0.08 5.32
C GLY A 70 -9.17 -0.75 4.82
N PRO A 71 -9.50 -1.86 5.49
CA PRO A 71 -10.55 -2.79 5.07
C PRO A 71 -11.97 -2.22 5.27
N LEU A 72 -12.09 -1.13 6.03
CA LEU A 72 -13.35 -0.43 6.24
C LEU A 72 -13.58 0.70 5.22
N ALA A 73 -12.59 0.98 4.36
CA ALA A 73 -12.73 2.02 3.35
C ALA A 73 -13.76 1.58 2.29
N GLY A 74 -14.71 2.47 2.00
CA GLY A 74 -15.80 2.20 1.06
C GLY A 74 -17.01 1.48 1.67
N LEU A 75 -16.98 1.12 2.96
CA LEU A 75 -18.16 0.66 3.68
C LEU A 75 -18.99 1.85 4.18
N PRO A 76 -20.32 1.69 4.39
CA PRO A 76 -21.19 2.73 4.92
C PRO A 76 -21.01 2.89 6.45
N VAL A 77 -19.76 3.05 6.90
CA VAL A 77 -19.38 3.27 8.29
C VAL A 77 -18.81 4.68 8.41
N TRP A 78 -19.29 5.42 9.39
CA TRP A 78 -18.86 6.81 9.59
C TRP A 78 -17.36 6.87 9.93
N GLY A 79 -16.63 7.76 9.24
CA GLY A 79 -15.22 8.03 9.52
C GLY A 79 -14.21 7.00 8.97
N THR A 80 -14.62 6.04 8.14
CA THR A 80 -13.72 4.95 7.67
C THR A 80 -13.14 5.14 6.27
N GLY A 81 -13.44 6.25 5.59
CA GLY A 81 -12.93 6.56 4.24
C GLY A 81 -11.47 7.03 4.18
N GLY A 82 -10.64 6.63 5.14
CA GLY A 82 -9.25 7.07 5.24
C GLY A 82 -8.37 6.54 4.11
N LEU A 83 -7.49 7.40 3.61
CA LEU A 83 -6.42 7.07 2.67
C LEU A 83 -5.08 7.37 3.35
N SER A 84 -4.19 6.38 3.37
CA SER A 84 -2.81 6.56 3.79
C SER A 84 -1.93 6.70 2.56
N VAL A 85 -1.11 7.76 2.53
CA VAL A 85 -0.05 7.92 1.53
C VAL A 85 1.28 7.66 2.21
N VAL A 86 1.95 6.57 1.81
CA VAL A 86 3.21 6.11 2.41
C VAL A 86 4.34 6.21 1.39
N THR A 87 5.49 6.76 1.80
CA THR A 87 6.68 6.88 0.96
C THR A 87 7.93 7.15 1.81
N ARG A 88 9.11 7.20 1.19
CA ARG A 88 10.28 7.84 1.81
C ARG A 88 10.16 9.37 1.69
N GLY A 89 10.10 10.05 2.81
CA GLY A 89 9.75 11.48 2.90
C GLY A 89 10.92 12.41 2.67
N ALA A 90 10.68 13.51 1.93
CA ALA A 90 11.71 14.51 1.63
C ALA A 90 12.32 15.21 2.85
N MET A 91 11.55 15.34 3.95
CA MET A 91 12.00 16.06 5.14
C MET A 91 13.04 15.29 5.96
N THR A 92 12.86 13.97 6.11
CA THR A 92 13.68 13.13 6.99
C THR A 92 14.50 12.08 6.24
N ASN A 93 14.23 11.90 4.95
CA ASN A 93 14.70 10.77 4.15
C ASN A 93 14.36 9.40 4.77
N GLY A 94 13.39 9.35 5.70
CA GLY A 94 12.87 8.14 6.33
C GLY A 94 11.45 7.81 5.85
N GLY A 95 10.90 6.69 6.29
CA GLY A 95 9.51 6.33 6.00
C GLY A 95 8.54 7.33 6.63
N THR A 96 7.50 7.72 5.88
CA THR A 96 6.45 8.63 6.35
C THR A 96 5.07 8.15 5.88
N SER A 97 4.03 8.54 6.62
CA SER A 97 2.61 8.36 6.27
C SER A 97 1.84 9.64 6.61
N THR A 98 0.79 9.94 5.83
CA THR A 98 -0.30 10.86 6.24
C THR A 98 -1.11 10.28 7.39
#